data_AF-A0AAE4M3P9-F1
#
_entry.id   AF-A0AAE4M3P9-F1
#
_cell.length_a   1.000
_cell.length_b   1.000
_cell.length_c   1.000
_cell.angle_alpha   90.00
_cell.angle_beta   90.00
_cell.angle_gamma   90.00
#
_symmetry.space_group_name_H-M   'P 1'
#
loop_
_entity.id
_entity.type
_entity.pdbx_description
1 polymer ?
#
loop_
_entity_poly.entity_id
_entity_poly.type
_entity_poly.pdbx_seq_one_letter_code
_entity_poly.pdbx_strand_id
1 'polypeptide(L)'
;MKRKLEANTMPESSFYMDAATKAAEAEKAGEFSYASQLWESASYAALSGSNRRWSQARADFCQYQQRMMRTLSWESEAING
;
A
#
# COMPACT_ATOMS: atom_id res chain seq x y z
N MET A 1 -16.01 -28.02 27.63
CA MET A 1 -16.48 -27.36 26.38
C MET A 1 -15.47 -26.28 25.99
N LYS A 2 -14.75 -26.44 24.87
CA LYS A 2 -13.87 -25.40 24.34
C LYS A 2 -14.74 -24.38 23.60
N ARG A 3 -14.94 -23.18 24.16
CA ARG A 3 -15.54 -22.05 23.43
C ARG A 3 -14.61 -21.76 22.25
N LYS A 4 -15.06 -22.02 21.03
CA LYS A 4 -14.48 -21.38 19.85
C LYS A 4 -14.78 -19.90 20.03
N LEU A 5 -13.75 -19.12 20.34
CA LEU A 5 -13.77 -17.68 20.11
C LEU A 5 -13.82 -17.52 18.59
N GLU A 6 -15.03 -17.62 18.04
CA GLU A 6 -15.29 -17.10 16.70
C GLU A 6 -15.07 -15.60 16.84
N ALA A 7 -13.88 -15.15 16.47
CA ALA A 7 -13.63 -13.74 16.27
C ALA A 7 -14.73 -13.27 15.34
N ASN A 8 -15.60 -12.40 15.86
CA ASN A 8 -16.64 -11.71 15.10
C ASN A 8 -15.95 -10.67 14.19
N THR A 9 -15.04 -11.15 13.34
CA THR A 9 -14.35 -10.35 12.33
C THR A 9 -15.38 -10.06 11.26
N MET A 10 -15.91 -8.85 11.29
CA MET A 10 -16.61 -8.28 10.14
C MET A 10 -15.72 -8.51 8.91
N PRO A 11 -16.24 -9.14 7.84
CA PRO A 11 -15.48 -9.29 6.61
C PRO A 11 -15.08 -7.90 6.14
N GLU A 12 -13.84 -7.80 5.65
CA GLU A 12 -13.29 -6.53 5.19
C GLU A 12 -14.04 -6.02 3.94
N SER A 13 -13.95 -4.72 3.68
CA SER A 13 -14.53 -4.07 2.51
C SER A 13 -14.02 -4.70 1.22
N SER A 14 -14.92 -5.00 0.28
CA SER A 14 -14.54 -5.46 -1.06
C SER A 14 -13.71 -4.41 -1.80
N PHE A 15 -14.00 -3.12 -1.59
CA PHE A 15 -13.20 -2.01 -2.13
C PHE A 15 -11.79 -1.98 -1.52
N TYR A 16 -11.67 -2.26 -0.22
CA TYR A 16 -10.35 -2.41 0.39
C TYR A 16 -9.58 -3.56 -0.26
N MET A 17 -10.21 -4.73 -0.38
CA MET A 17 -9.54 -5.92 -0.91
C MET A 17 -9.07 -5.72 -2.36
N ASP A 18 -9.91 -5.12 -3.21
CA ASP A 18 -9.56 -4.81 -4.60
C ASP A 18 -8.42 -3.78 -4.68
N ALA A 19 -8.55 -2.65 -3.96
CA ALA A 19 -7.54 -1.60 -3.95
C ALA A 19 -6.19 -2.10 -3.40
N ALA A 20 -6.20 -2.85 -2.29
CA ALA A 20 -5.01 -3.42 -1.69
C ALA A 20 -4.32 -4.46 -2.59
N THR A 21 -5.10 -5.27 -3.31
CA THR A 21 -4.56 -6.26 -4.26
C THR A 21 -3.84 -5.55 -5.41
N LYS A 22 -4.52 -4.59 -6.06
CA LYS A 22 -3.94 -3.78 -7.14
C LYS A 22 -2.71 -2.99 -6.67
N ALA A 23 -2.76 -2.45 -5.45
CA ALA A 23 -1.63 -1.73 -4.87
C ALA A 23 -0.41 -2.63 -4.74
N ALA A 24 -0.58 -3.84 -4.20
CA ALA A 24 0.50 -4.81 -4.06
C ALA A 24 1.06 -5.27 -5.42
N GLU A 25 0.24 -5.37 -6.45
CA GLU A 25 0.69 -5.68 -7.82
C GLU A 25 1.51 -4.52 -8.41
N ALA A 26 1.03 -3.29 -8.28
CA ALA A 26 1.74 -2.08 -8.72
C ALA A 26 3.10 -1.92 -8.00
N GLU A 27 3.19 -2.24 -6.72
CA GLU A 27 4.47 -2.24 -5.98
C GLU A 27 5.47 -3.23 -6.54
N LYS A 28 5.02 -4.45 -6.89
CA LYS A 28 5.89 -5.47 -7.50
C LYS A 28 6.38 -5.05 -8.88
N ALA A 29 5.57 -4.29 -9.61
CA ALA A 29 5.94 -3.70 -10.90
C ALA A 29 6.86 -2.47 -10.75
N GLY A 30 7.11 -1.98 -9.52
CA GLY A 30 7.89 -0.76 -9.28
C GLY A 30 7.12 0.53 -9.56
N GLU A 31 5.81 0.45 -9.78
CA GLU A 31 4.93 1.60 -10.07
C GLU A 31 4.54 2.33 -8.78
N PHE A 32 5.54 2.79 -8.01
CA PHE A 32 5.33 3.31 -6.65
C PHE A 32 4.39 4.54 -6.60
N SER A 33 4.33 5.36 -7.65
CA SER A 33 3.37 6.47 -7.73
C SER A 33 1.91 5.98 -7.72
N TYR A 34 1.63 4.95 -8.51
CA TYR A 34 0.28 4.38 -8.64
C TYR A 34 -0.06 3.52 -7.41
N ALA A 35 0.89 2.72 -6.95
CA ALA A 35 0.76 1.94 -5.72
C ALA A 35 0.41 2.81 -4.50
N SER A 36 1.04 3.99 -4.35
CA SER A 36 0.73 4.91 -3.25
C SER A 36 -0.75 5.34 -3.26
N GLN A 37 -1.29 5.70 -4.42
CA GLN A 37 -2.66 6.18 -4.55
C GLN A 37 -3.67 5.05 -4.25
N LEU A 38 -3.36 3.82 -4.67
CA LEU A 38 -4.19 2.66 -4.39
C LEU A 38 -4.15 2.29 -2.91
N TRP A 39 -2.99 2.37 -2.24
CA TRP A 39 -2.89 2.15 -0.81
C TRP A 39 -3.61 3.23 0.00
N GLU A 40 -3.58 4.47 -0.44
CA GLU A 40 -4.35 5.55 0.19
C GLU A 40 -5.87 5.29 0.03
N SER A 41 -6.31 4.89 -1.15
CA SER A 41 -7.70 4.48 -1.40
C SER A 41 -8.12 3.29 -0.52
N ALA A 42 -7.23 2.30 -0.37
CA ALA A 42 -7.47 1.16 0.52
C ALA A 42 -7.58 1.62 1.99
N SER A 43 -6.75 2.56 2.45
CA SER A 43 -6.82 3.04 3.84
C SER A 43 -8.18 3.68 4.14
N TYR A 44 -8.73 4.46 3.20
CA TYR A 44 -10.08 5.04 3.33
C TYR A 44 -11.19 3.97 3.30
N ALA A 45 -11.04 2.93 2.49
CA ALA A 45 -12.02 1.86 2.34
C ALA A 45 -11.99 0.81 3.47
N ALA A 46 -10.92 0.76 4.27
CA ALA A 46 -10.73 -0.23 5.33
C ALA A 46 -11.72 -0.07 6.48
N LEU A 47 -12.43 -1.16 6.78
CA LEU A 47 -13.29 -1.32 7.96
C LEU A 47 -12.47 -1.64 9.21
N SER A 48 -11.40 -2.43 9.06
CA SER A 48 -10.49 -2.71 10.18
C SER A 48 -9.49 -1.57 10.38
N GLY A 49 -9.35 -1.12 11.63
CA GLY A 49 -8.33 -0.13 11.99
C GLY A 49 -6.90 -0.61 11.75
N SER A 50 -6.65 -1.92 11.81
CA SER A 50 -5.34 -2.49 11.48
C SER A 50 -5.05 -2.39 9.98
N ASN A 51 -6.04 -2.69 9.15
CA ASN A 51 -5.92 -2.58 7.69
C ASN A 51 -5.76 -1.14 7.25
N ARG A 52 -6.50 -0.20 7.88
CA ARG A 52 -6.30 1.24 7.64
C ARG A 52 -4.87 1.69 7.90
N ARG A 53 -4.32 1.34 9.07
CA ARG A 53 -2.94 1.71 9.45
C ARG A 53 -1.91 1.03 8.54
N TRP A 54 -2.11 -0.24 8.21
CA TRP A 54 -1.25 -0.97 7.29
C TRP A 54 -1.19 -0.29 5.92
N SER A 55 -2.35 -0.01 5.34
CA SER A 55 -2.44 0.65 4.03
C SER A 55 -1.84 2.06 4.06
N GLN A 56 -2.04 2.84 5.12
CA GLN A 56 -1.39 4.14 5.26
C GLN A 56 0.14 4.00 5.27
N ALA A 57 0.69 3.08 6.06
CA ALA A 57 2.13 2.84 6.11
C ALA A 57 2.70 2.38 4.76
N ARG A 58 1.94 1.61 3.97
CA ARG A 58 2.33 1.23 2.62
C ARG A 58 2.30 2.42 1.65
N ALA A 59 1.29 3.28 1.73
CA ALA A 59 1.25 4.50 0.93
C ALA A 59 2.49 5.38 1.21
N ASP A 60 2.83 5.59 2.48
CA ASP A 60 4.00 6.37 2.89
C ASP A 60 5.31 5.75 2.36
N PHE A 61 5.43 4.42 2.41
CA PHE A 61 6.57 3.70 1.83
C PHE A 61 6.68 3.93 0.31
N CYS A 62 5.57 3.81 -0.42
CA CYS A 62 5.56 4.02 -1.87
C CYS A 62 5.99 5.45 -2.23
N GLN A 63 5.50 6.45 -1.50
CA GLN A 63 5.92 7.84 -1.71
C GLN A 63 7.41 8.03 -1.44
N TYR A 64 7.95 7.39 -0.39
CA TYR A 64 9.37 7.42 -0.10
C TYR A 64 10.18 6.78 -1.24
N GLN A 65 9.78 5.60 -1.72
CA GLN A 65 10.44 4.93 -2.84
C GLN A 65 10.42 5.77 -4.12
N GLN A 66 9.28 6.39 -4.43
CA GLN A 66 9.19 7.29 -5.58
C GLN A 66 10.20 8.45 -5.50
N ARG A 67 10.35 9.05 -4.31
CA ARG A 67 11.32 10.14 -4.09
C ARG A 67 12.75 9.62 -4.27
N MET A 68 13.08 8.45 -3.73
CA MET A 68 14.39 7.82 -3.87
C MET A 68 14.74 7.47 -5.32
N MET A 69 13.81 6.89 -6.08
CA MET A 69 14.07 6.54 -7.48
C MET A 69 14.33 7.79 -8.32
N ARG A 70 13.58 8.87 -8.07
CA ARG A 70 13.84 10.15 -8.71
C ARG A 70 15.21 10.70 -8.32
N THR A 71 15.66 10.49 -7.08
CA THR A 71 16.98 10.97 -6.67
C THR A 71 18.12 10.21 -7.34
N LEU A 72 18.00 8.89 -7.40
CA LEU A 72 19.01 8.06 -8.07
C LEU A 72 19.05 8.28 -9.58
N SER A 73 17.93 8.65 -10.21
CA SER A 73 17.88 9.02 -11.63
C SER A 73 18.76 10.23 -11.92
N TRP A 74 18.61 11.32 -11.15
CA TRP A 74 19.40 12.53 -11.41
C TRP A 74 20.89 12.33 -11.09
N GLU A 75 21.23 11.54 -10.05
CA GLU A 75 22.62 11.21 -9.75
C GLU A 75 23.26 10.41 -10.88
N SER A 76 22.51 9.45 -11.43
CA SER A 76 22.97 8.64 -12.57
C SER A 76 23.13 9.47 -13.84
N GLU A 77 22.25 10.44 -14.07
CA GLU A 77 22.33 11.37 -15.20
C GLU A 77 23.50 12.35 -15.04
N ALA A 78 23.74 12.87 -13.83
CA ALA A 78 24.81 13.84 -13.56
C ALA A 78 26.23 13.24 -13.58
N ILE A 79 26.37 11.93 -13.32
CA ILE A 79 27.66 11.23 -13.40
C ILE A 79 28.00 10.80 -14.83
N ASN A 80 26.99 10.49 -15.65
CA ASN A 80 27.18 9.98 -17.01
C ASN A 80 27.04 11.04 -18.13
N GLY A 81 26.73 12.30 -17.79
CA GLY A 81 26.69 13.44 -18.70
C GLY A 81 27.92 14.31 -18.61
#